data_AF-A0A971LBR4-F1
#
_entry.id   AF-A0A971LBR4-F1
#
_cell.length_a   1.000
_cell.length_b   1.000
_cell.length_c   1.000
_cell.angle_alpha   90.00
_cell.angle_beta   90.00
_cell.angle_gamma   90.00
#
_symmetry.space_group_name_H-M   'P 1'
#
loop_
_entity.id
_entity.type
_entity.pdbx_description
1 polymer ?
#
loop_
_entity_poly.entity_id
_entity_poly.type
_entity_poly.pdbx_seq_one_letter_code
_entity_poly.pdbx_strand_id
1 'polypeptide(L)'
;LLAPDIVVLEGGYSIEGALPYVNAGIIMALAGLDYSGVIEPGLEKGASKNRPVREEVARSVAYLQSVWSRRKEQDLDAIFGEKDYFFRQRYIYYDTDNITEYQAETIKKCPACSGFRRVYSRAEYPSGRVRARTRVKIGAVLLPWHACSSCRRTAEEAYQQMKAEEDLDHVYFQDPDADG
;
A
#
# COMPACT_ATOMS: atom_id res chain seq x y z
N LEU A 1 -0.60 4.76 23.20
CA LEU A 1 -2.00 4.46 22.86
C LEU A 1 -2.03 3.94 21.43
N LEU A 2 -2.84 2.92 21.13
CA LEU A 2 -3.16 2.60 19.73
C LEU A 2 -4.15 3.67 19.26
N ALA A 3 -3.82 4.36 18.17
CA ALA A 3 -4.71 5.31 17.49
C ALA A 3 -4.85 4.86 16.03
N PRO A 4 -5.54 3.73 15.78
CA PRO A 4 -5.69 3.19 14.44
C PRO A 4 -6.74 3.98 13.65
N ASP A 5 -6.45 4.30 12.40
CA ASP A 5 -7.42 4.91 11.48
C ASP A 5 -8.24 3.86 10.71
N ILE A 6 -7.64 2.69 10.46
CA ILE A 6 -8.25 1.57 9.74
C ILE A 6 -7.70 0.24 10.27
N VAL A 7 -8.55 -0.79 10.26
CA VAL A 7 -8.18 -2.16 10.65
C VAL A 7 -8.69 -3.11 9.58
N VAL A 8 -7.78 -3.94 9.08
CA VAL A 8 -8.10 -5.07 8.20
C VAL A 8 -7.81 -6.34 8.98
N LEU A 9 -8.84 -7.16 9.18
CA LEU A 9 -8.69 -8.45 9.85
C LEU A 9 -8.28 -9.49 8.80
N GLU A 10 -7.00 -9.85 8.82
CA GLU A 10 -6.49 -10.98 8.06
C GLU A 10 -6.84 -12.31 8.72
N GLY A 11 -6.65 -13.42 8.00
CA GLY A 11 -6.95 -14.76 8.50
C GLY A 11 -6.27 -15.09 9.84
N GLY A 12 -7.01 -15.75 10.72
CA GLY A 12 -6.52 -16.25 12.01
C GLY A 12 -7.42 -17.37 12.52
N TYR A 13 -6.84 -18.48 13.00
CA TYR A 13 -7.60 -19.70 13.33
C TYR A 13 -7.79 -19.92 14.84
N SER A 14 -7.63 -18.88 15.68
CA SER A 14 -7.80 -18.98 17.14
C SER A 14 -9.19 -18.50 17.59
N ILE A 15 -10.24 -19.15 17.06
CA ILE A 15 -11.65 -18.75 17.26
C ILE A 15 -12.04 -18.78 18.75
N GLU A 16 -11.46 -19.70 19.53
CA GLU A 16 -11.74 -19.84 20.98
C GLU A 16 -10.61 -19.30 21.88
N GLY A 17 -9.58 -18.68 21.30
CA GLY A 17 -8.40 -18.21 22.02
C GLY A 17 -8.19 -16.70 21.89
N ALA A 18 -7.08 -16.30 21.29
CA ALA A 18 -6.63 -14.90 21.23
C ALA A 18 -7.53 -13.99 20.39
N LEU A 19 -8.05 -14.52 19.27
CA LEU A 19 -8.56 -13.71 18.17
C LEU A 19 -9.79 -12.86 18.56
N PRO A 20 -10.80 -13.39 19.28
CA PRO A 20 -11.94 -12.57 19.71
C PRO A 20 -11.52 -11.39 20.60
N TYR A 21 -10.55 -11.60 21.50
CA TYR A 21 -10.07 -10.58 22.42
C TYR A 21 -9.25 -9.51 21.69
N VAL A 22 -8.38 -9.91 20.76
CA VAL A 22 -7.64 -8.96 19.91
C VAL A 22 -8.61 -8.13 19.08
N ASN A 23 -9.60 -8.75 18.44
CA ASN A 23 -10.61 -8.03 17.64
C ASN A 23 -11.42 -7.05 18.50
N ALA A 24 -11.87 -7.47 19.68
CA ALA A 24 -12.60 -6.61 20.61
C ALA A 24 -11.75 -5.41 21.06
N GLY A 25 -10.48 -5.63 21.40
CA GLY A 25 -9.57 -4.55 21.82
C GLY A 25 -9.32 -3.55 20.69
N ILE A 26 -9.17 -4.03 19.46
CA ILE A 26 -8.99 -3.19 18.29
C ILE A 26 -10.25 -2.35 18.00
N ILE A 27 -11.45 -2.95 18.05
CA ILE A 27 -12.73 -2.23 17.86
C ILE A 27 -12.93 -1.16 18.93
N MET A 28 -12.63 -1.47 20.19
CA MET A 28 -12.71 -0.49 21.28
C MET A 28 -11.73 0.67 21.06
N ALA A 29 -10.50 0.39 20.62
CA ALA A 29 -9.52 1.43 20.31
C ALA A 29 -9.98 2.33 19.14
N LEU A 30 -10.55 1.75 18.08
CA LEU A 30 -11.16 2.50 16.96
C LEU A 30 -12.31 3.40 17.44
N ALA A 31 -13.11 2.92 18.39
CA ALA A 31 -14.22 3.69 18.97
C ALA A 31 -13.76 4.73 20.02
N GLY A 32 -12.46 4.84 20.30
CA GLY A 32 -11.93 5.71 21.35
C GLY A 32 -12.34 5.28 22.77
N LEU A 33 -12.72 4.01 22.96
CA LEU A 33 -13.14 3.45 24.24
C LEU A 33 -11.96 2.88 25.01
N ASP A 34 -12.09 2.84 26.34
CA ASP A 34 -11.10 2.17 27.19
C ASP A 34 -11.10 0.66 26.92
N TYR A 35 -9.95 0.14 26.51
CA TYR A 35 -9.71 -1.26 26.23
C TYR A 35 -8.79 -1.93 27.28
N SER A 36 -8.50 -1.25 28.39
CA SER A 36 -7.61 -1.75 29.44
C SER A 36 -8.06 -3.08 30.06
N GLY A 37 -9.37 -3.36 30.02
CA GLY A 37 -9.98 -4.62 30.49
C GLY A 37 -9.93 -5.78 29.50
N VAL A 38 -9.46 -5.56 28.27
CA VAL A 38 -9.39 -6.61 27.24
C VAL A 38 -8.13 -7.44 27.43
N ILE A 39 -8.29 -8.62 28.02
CA ILE A 39 -7.18 -9.52 28.35
C ILE A 39 -7.40 -10.86 27.67
N GLU A 40 -6.43 -11.27 26.85
CA GLU A 40 -6.45 -12.59 26.21
C GLU A 40 -6.44 -13.73 27.25
N PRO A 41 -7.28 -14.77 27.07
CA PRO A 41 -7.31 -15.92 27.95
C PRO A 41 -5.99 -16.70 27.88
N GLY A 42 -5.41 -17.04 29.03
CA GLY A 42 -4.14 -17.75 29.12
C GLY A 42 -2.90 -16.85 29.00
N LEU A 43 -3.05 -15.53 28.91
CA LEU A 43 -1.94 -14.59 28.96
C LEU A 43 -1.31 -14.57 30.37
N GLU A 44 -0.25 -15.36 30.57
CA GLU A 44 0.50 -15.34 31.83
C GLU A 44 1.14 -13.97 32.05
N LYS A 45 0.77 -13.31 33.16
CA LYS A 45 1.38 -12.06 33.61
C LYS A 45 2.85 -12.30 33.93
N GLY A 46 3.72 -12.01 32.98
CA GLY A 46 5.17 -12.21 33.12
C GLY A 46 5.76 -13.28 32.22
N ALA A 47 5.01 -13.84 31.25
CA ALA A 47 5.60 -14.60 30.16
C ALA A 47 6.64 -13.72 29.44
N SER A 48 7.90 -13.86 29.85
CA SER A 48 9.01 -13.20 29.20
C SER A 48 8.98 -13.66 27.76
N LYS A 49 8.64 -12.75 26.83
CA LYS A 49 8.75 -12.99 25.39
C LYS A 49 10.03 -13.78 25.17
N ASN A 50 9.90 -15.01 24.63
CA ASN A 50 11.00 -15.96 24.47
C ASN A 50 12.25 -15.20 23.99
N ARG A 51 13.41 -15.37 24.66
CA ARG A 51 14.66 -14.63 24.33
C ARG A 51 14.95 -14.58 22.81
N PRO A 52 14.74 -15.66 22.03
CA PRO A 52 14.89 -15.63 20.57
C PRO A 52 14.05 -14.57 19.86
N VAL A 53 12.78 -14.39 20.26
CA VAL A 53 11.87 -13.38 19.68
C VAL A 53 12.37 -11.96 19.96
N ARG A 54 12.89 -11.72 21.17
CA ARG A 54 13.45 -10.41 21.53
C ARG A 54 14.71 -10.08 20.72
N GLU A 55 15.58 -11.05 20.50
CA GLU A 55 16.79 -10.87 19.70
C GLU A 55 16.49 -10.63 18.23
N GLU A 56 15.52 -11.35 17.66
CA GLU A 56 15.09 -11.15 16.28
C GLU A 56 14.46 -9.78 16.07
N VAL A 57 13.57 -9.36 16.99
CA VAL A 57 13.01 -8.00 16.96
C VAL A 57 14.13 -6.96 17.05
N ALA A 58 15.09 -7.14 17.96
CA ALA A 58 16.21 -6.22 18.10
C ALA A 58 17.07 -6.15 16.81
N ARG A 59 17.37 -7.29 16.18
CA ARG A 59 18.10 -7.34 14.91
C ARG A 59 17.34 -6.64 13.78
N SER A 60 16.03 -6.90 13.66
CA SER A 60 15.19 -6.27 12.64
C SER A 60 15.10 -4.76 12.83
N VAL A 61 14.93 -4.29 14.07
CA VAL A 61 14.93 -2.85 14.39
C VAL A 61 16.28 -2.22 14.04
N ALA A 62 17.39 -2.83 14.45
CA ALA A 62 18.72 -2.31 14.16
C ALA A 62 19.00 -2.25 12.65
N TYR A 63 18.61 -3.29 11.92
CA TYR A 63 18.72 -3.33 10.47
C TYR A 63 17.89 -2.21 9.81
N LEU A 64 16.61 -2.10 10.15
CA LEU A 64 15.71 -1.08 9.58
C LEU A 64 16.21 0.34 9.89
N GLN A 65 16.72 0.59 11.10
CA GLN A 65 17.35 1.86 11.45
C GLN A 65 18.57 2.15 10.57
N SER A 66 19.41 1.14 10.30
CA SER A 66 20.60 1.28 9.46
C SER A 66 20.27 1.53 7.97
N VAL A 67 19.16 0.97 7.48
CA VAL A 67 18.65 1.22 6.13
C VAL A 67 18.10 2.65 6.05
N TRP A 68 17.29 3.03 7.04
CA TRP A 68 16.66 4.35 7.08
C TRP A 68 17.66 5.50 7.21
N SER A 69 18.70 5.34 8.03
CA SER A 69 19.72 6.38 8.20
C SER A 69 20.45 6.69 6.89
N ARG A 70 20.71 5.66 6.08
CA ARG A 70 21.42 5.74 4.80
C ARG A 70 20.53 5.98 3.58
N ARG A 71 19.23 6.26 3.78
CA ARG A 71 18.26 6.43 2.68
C ARG A 71 18.64 7.49 1.65
N LYS A 72 19.44 8.50 2.05
CA LYS A 72 19.92 9.58 1.17
C LYS A 72 21.27 9.30 0.50
N GLU A 73 21.95 8.22 0.91
CA GLU A 73 23.25 7.82 0.37
C GLU A 73 23.11 6.93 -0.87
N GLN A 74 21.89 6.45 -1.15
CA GLN A 74 21.62 5.62 -2.32
C GLN A 74 21.68 6.46 -3.59
N ASP A 75 22.45 5.99 -4.57
CA ASP A 75 22.46 6.55 -5.91
C ASP A 75 21.21 6.09 -6.66
N LEU A 76 20.18 6.95 -6.66
CA LEU A 76 18.91 6.66 -7.32
C LEU A 76 19.06 6.60 -8.84
N ASP A 77 20.06 7.26 -9.42
CA ASP A 77 20.28 7.24 -10.86
C ASP A 77 20.95 5.93 -11.28
N ALA A 78 21.84 5.38 -10.45
CA ALA A 78 22.37 4.03 -10.65
C ALA A 78 21.28 2.95 -10.55
N ILE A 79 20.29 3.12 -9.67
CA ILE A 79 19.23 2.13 -9.44
C ILE A 79 18.09 2.25 -10.47
N PHE A 80 17.67 3.47 -10.78
CA PHE A 80 16.46 3.74 -11.57
C PHE A 80 16.74 4.42 -12.92
N GLY A 81 18.00 4.63 -13.27
CA GLY A 81 18.45 5.37 -14.45
C GLY A 81 18.41 6.89 -14.23
N GLU A 82 19.09 7.66 -15.08
CA GLU A 82 19.25 9.12 -14.90
C GLU A 82 17.97 9.93 -15.18
N LYS A 83 17.06 9.39 -16.00
CA LYS A 83 15.86 10.13 -16.44
C LYS A 83 14.94 10.45 -15.28
N ASP A 84 14.26 11.60 -15.36
CA ASP A 84 13.26 12.05 -14.39
C ASP A 84 12.10 11.09 -14.10
N TYR A 85 11.88 10.11 -14.96
CA TYR A 85 10.83 9.11 -14.84
C TYR A 85 11.40 7.71 -14.97
N PHE A 86 11.01 6.86 -14.02
CA PHE A 86 11.27 5.43 -14.05
C PHE A 86 10.03 4.70 -14.60
N PHE A 87 10.26 3.78 -15.53
CA PHE A 87 9.20 3.00 -16.16
C PHE A 87 9.30 1.55 -15.73
N ARG A 88 8.17 0.93 -15.39
CA ARG A 88 8.11 -0.51 -15.11
C ARG A 88 6.82 -1.13 -15.60
N GLN A 89 6.87 -2.43 -15.84
CA GLN A 89 5.71 -3.23 -16.23
C GLN A 89 5.50 -4.35 -15.21
N ARG A 90 4.24 -4.66 -14.91
CA ARG A 90 3.86 -5.74 -13.99
C ARG A 90 2.79 -6.62 -14.62
N TYR A 91 2.87 -7.90 -14.30
CA TYR A 91 1.85 -8.90 -14.60
C TYR A 91 1.36 -9.44 -13.26
N ILE A 92 0.09 -9.23 -12.97
CA ILE A 92 -0.53 -9.57 -11.68
C ILE A 92 -1.66 -10.56 -11.96
N TYR A 93 -1.67 -11.68 -11.25
CA TYR A 93 -2.72 -12.69 -11.37
C TYR A 93 -3.55 -12.70 -10.09
N TYR A 94 -4.85 -12.48 -10.23
CA TYR A 94 -5.86 -12.54 -9.18
C TYR A 94 -6.59 -13.88 -9.28
N ASP A 95 -6.26 -14.80 -8.39
CA ASP A 95 -6.75 -16.19 -8.40
C ASP A 95 -8.24 -16.31 -8.07
N THR A 96 -8.74 -15.44 -7.21
CA THR A 96 -10.13 -15.45 -6.74
C THR A 96 -11.13 -15.27 -7.89
N ASP A 97 -10.85 -14.32 -8.78
CA ASP A 97 -11.69 -14.02 -9.95
C ASP A 97 -11.09 -14.54 -11.27
N ASN A 98 -9.93 -15.21 -11.19
CA ASN A 98 -9.15 -15.68 -12.34
C ASN A 98 -8.87 -14.56 -13.37
N ILE A 99 -8.32 -13.44 -12.88
CA ILE A 99 -8.02 -12.24 -13.68
C ILE A 99 -6.51 -12.11 -13.84
N THR A 100 -6.06 -11.85 -15.05
CA THR A 100 -4.68 -11.39 -15.30
C THR A 100 -4.70 -9.90 -15.60
N GLU A 101 -3.98 -9.12 -14.82
CA GLU A 101 -3.80 -7.69 -15.03
C GLU A 101 -2.40 -7.40 -15.57
N TYR A 102 -2.36 -6.56 -16.58
CA TYR A 102 -1.13 -5.95 -17.07
C TYR A 102 -1.10 -4.48 -16.65
N GLN A 103 -0.05 -4.07 -15.94
CA GLN A 103 0.17 -2.69 -15.53
C GLN A 103 1.42 -2.12 -16.20
N ALA A 104 1.29 -0.97 -16.85
CA ALA A 104 2.40 -0.12 -17.25
C ALA A 104 2.44 1.09 -16.30
N GLU A 105 3.52 1.19 -15.51
CA GLU A 105 3.68 2.24 -14.51
C GLU A 105 4.79 3.21 -14.90
N THR A 106 4.54 4.50 -14.70
CA THR A 106 5.56 5.55 -14.76
C THR A 106 5.65 6.24 -13.41
N ILE A 107 6.84 6.29 -12.82
CA ILE A 107 7.09 6.87 -11.50
C ILE A 107 7.98 8.10 -11.69
N LYS A 108 7.51 9.27 -11.26
CA LYS A 108 8.33 10.49 -11.25
C LYS A 108 9.38 10.36 -10.14
N LYS A 109 10.66 10.47 -10.48
CA LYS A 109 11.69 10.69 -9.46
C LYS A 109 11.66 12.13 -8.99
N CYS A 110 11.70 12.31 -7.67
CA CYS A 110 11.74 13.62 -7.04
C CYS A 110 12.79 13.62 -5.91
N PRO A 111 13.64 14.66 -5.80
CA PRO A 111 14.59 14.76 -4.69
C PRO A 111 13.93 15.25 -3.38
N ALA A 112 12.71 15.80 -3.44
CA ALA A 112 12.04 16.43 -2.31
C ALA A 112 10.95 15.56 -1.66
N CYS A 113 10.40 14.58 -2.37
CA CYS A 113 9.41 13.62 -1.86
C CYS A 113 9.52 12.29 -2.62
N SER A 114 8.65 11.32 -2.32
CA SER A 114 8.62 10.01 -3.01
C SER A 114 8.23 10.06 -4.49
N GLY A 115 7.83 11.24 -5.00
CA GLY A 115 7.29 11.40 -6.35
C GLY A 115 5.92 10.77 -6.52
N PHE A 116 5.27 11.02 -7.65
CA PHE A 116 3.95 10.46 -7.96
C PHE A 116 4.05 9.35 -9.00
N ARG A 117 3.01 8.52 -9.09
CA ARG A 117 2.93 7.41 -10.04
C ARG A 117 1.76 7.56 -10.98
N ARG A 118 1.97 7.23 -12.25
CA ARG A 118 0.93 6.99 -13.25
C ARG A 118 0.86 5.49 -13.51
N VAL A 119 -0.34 4.94 -13.57
CA VAL A 119 -0.60 3.52 -13.83
C VAL A 119 -1.59 3.44 -14.97
N TYR A 120 -1.20 2.75 -16.04
CA TYR A 120 -2.14 2.24 -17.03
C TYR A 120 -2.33 0.77 -16.73
N SER A 121 -3.56 0.35 -16.51
CA SER A 121 -3.89 -1.03 -16.17
C SER A 121 -4.92 -1.58 -17.14
N ARG A 122 -4.75 -2.85 -17.50
CA ARG A 122 -5.73 -3.61 -18.27
C ARG A 122 -5.90 -5.00 -17.67
N ALA A 123 -7.16 -5.37 -17.45
CA ALA A 123 -7.55 -6.71 -17.04
C ALA A 123 -7.86 -7.61 -18.26
N GLU A 124 -7.48 -8.88 -18.16
CA GLU A 124 -7.78 -9.94 -19.11
C GLU A 124 -8.39 -11.15 -18.37
N TYR A 125 -9.50 -11.66 -18.91
CA TYR A 125 -10.20 -12.83 -18.38
C TYR A 125 -9.98 -14.04 -19.30
N PRO A 126 -9.74 -15.24 -18.76
CA PRO A 126 -9.43 -16.44 -19.55
C PRO A 126 -10.64 -17.07 -20.28
N SER A 127 -11.87 -16.59 -20.10
CA SER A 127 -13.05 -17.17 -20.76
C SER A 127 -13.64 -16.28 -21.86
N GLY A 128 -13.67 -16.78 -23.09
CA GLY A 128 -14.38 -16.19 -24.24
C GLY A 128 -15.91 -16.21 -24.12
N ARG A 129 -16.47 -16.20 -22.91
CA ARG A 129 -17.92 -16.17 -22.62
C ARG A 129 -18.35 -14.92 -21.86
N VAL A 130 -17.66 -13.80 -22.06
CA VAL A 130 -18.15 -12.50 -21.64
C VAL A 130 -18.22 -11.61 -22.87
N ARG A 131 -19.45 -11.21 -23.23
CA ARG A 131 -19.79 -10.39 -24.41
C ARG A 131 -18.84 -9.19 -24.53
N ALA A 132 -17.95 -9.17 -25.52
CA ALA A 132 -17.33 -8.00 -26.20
C ALA A 132 -16.96 -6.70 -25.41
N ARG A 133 -17.05 -6.66 -24.08
CA ARG A 133 -16.93 -5.49 -23.18
C ARG A 133 -15.98 -5.73 -21.99
N THR A 134 -15.17 -6.78 -22.03
CA THR A 134 -14.44 -7.27 -20.84
C THR A 134 -12.93 -7.07 -20.92
N ARG A 135 -12.51 -5.96 -21.51
CA ARG A 135 -11.13 -5.47 -21.41
C ARG A 135 -11.23 -4.06 -20.84
N VAL A 136 -11.38 -3.99 -19.53
CA VAL A 136 -11.39 -2.70 -18.85
C VAL A 136 -9.97 -2.16 -18.87
N LYS A 137 -9.82 -0.95 -19.40
CA LYS A 137 -8.59 -0.17 -19.36
C LYS A 137 -8.81 0.99 -18.41
N ILE A 138 -7.95 1.11 -17.41
CA ILE A 138 -7.97 2.24 -16.49
C ILE A 138 -6.66 3.00 -16.54
N GLY A 139 -6.78 4.30 -16.31
CA GLY A 139 -5.68 5.15 -15.92
C GLY A 139 -5.80 5.53 -14.45
N ALA A 140 -4.69 5.59 -13.74
CA ALA A 140 -4.66 6.14 -12.39
C ALA A 140 -3.42 7.02 -12.19
N VAL A 141 -3.61 8.14 -11.51
CA VAL A 141 -2.50 8.96 -10.99
C VAL A 141 -2.57 8.93 -9.46
N LEU A 142 -1.48 8.50 -8.83
CA LEU A 142 -1.41 8.26 -7.40
C LEU A 142 -0.37 9.18 -6.77
N LEU A 143 -0.81 10.05 -5.86
CA LEU A 143 0.07 10.85 -5.01
C LEU A 143 0.44 10.08 -3.74
N PRO A 144 1.69 10.15 -3.28
CA PRO A 144 2.06 9.69 -1.95
C PRO A 144 1.59 10.71 -0.90
N TRP A 145 1.49 10.25 0.35
CA TRP A 145 1.45 11.15 1.50
C TRP A 145 2.63 12.13 1.48
N HIS A 146 2.38 13.38 1.87
CA HIS A 146 3.39 14.45 1.92
C HIS A 146 4.07 14.74 0.57
N ALA A 147 3.31 14.70 -0.52
CA ALA A 147 3.82 15.10 -1.83
C ALA A 147 4.21 16.60 -1.84
N CYS A 148 5.37 16.93 -2.43
CA CYS A 148 5.76 18.32 -2.61
C CYS A 148 4.84 19.03 -3.62
N SER A 149 4.74 20.36 -3.52
CA SER A 149 3.88 21.18 -4.40
C SER A 149 4.16 20.96 -5.89
N SER A 150 5.42 20.74 -6.28
CA SER A 150 5.78 20.41 -7.66
C SER A 150 5.20 19.08 -8.12
N CYS A 151 5.32 18.02 -7.31
CA CYS A 151 4.78 16.71 -7.67
C CYS A 151 3.25 16.72 -7.70
N ARG A 152 2.62 17.43 -6.76
CA ARG A 152 1.15 17.63 -6.71
C ARG A 152 0.63 18.27 -8.00
N ARG A 153 1.19 19.42 -8.40
CA ARG A 153 0.80 20.10 -9.64
C ARG A 153 1.04 19.22 -10.89
N THR A 154 2.20 18.57 -11.00
CA THR A 154 2.49 17.72 -12.17
C THR A 154 1.62 16.46 -12.20
N ALA A 155 1.23 15.92 -11.05
CA ALA A 155 0.28 14.82 -10.96
C ALA A 155 -1.13 15.24 -11.39
N GLU A 156 -1.59 16.42 -10.98
CA GLU A 156 -2.87 16.99 -11.43
C GLU A 156 -2.86 17.22 -12.95
N GLU A 157 -1.78 17.80 -13.50
CA GLU A 157 -1.60 17.97 -14.95
C GLU A 157 -1.65 16.62 -15.67
N ALA A 158 -0.95 15.60 -15.16
CA ALA A 158 -0.96 14.26 -15.70
C ALA A 158 -2.35 13.60 -15.65
N TYR A 159 -3.11 13.84 -14.57
CA TYR A 159 -4.47 13.34 -14.42
C TYR A 159 -5.40 13.98 -15.47
N GLN A 160 -5.32 15.29 -15.67
CA GLN A 160 -6.12 15.96 -16.71
C GLN A 160 -5.77 15.46 -18.12
N GLN A 161 -4.48 15.23 -18.41
CA GLN A 161 -4.04 14.65 -19.68
C GLN A 161 -4.64 13.25 -19.87
N MET A 162 -4.55 12.40 -18.85
CA MET A 162 -5.07 11.03 -18.88
C MET A 162 -6.59 10.97 -19.06
N LYS A 163 -7.33 11.92 -18.45
CA LYS A 163 -8.79 12.06 -18.66
C LYS A 163 -9.18 12.39 -20.09
N ALA A 164 -8.30 13.03 -20.85
CA ALA A 164 -8.56 13.39 -22.23
C ALA A 164 -8.26 12.23 -23.20
N GLU A 165 -7.70 11.12 -22.73
CA GLU A 165 -7.42 9.94 -23.56
C GLU A 165 -8.70 9.13 -23.80
N GLU A 166 -9.05 8.90 -25.06
CA GLU A 166 -10.27 8.17 -25.45
C GLU A 166 -10.17 6.64 -25.25
N ASP A 167 -8.96 6.10 -25.05
CA ASP A 167 -8.72 4.64 -24.93
C ASP A 167 -8.86 4.10 -23.49
N LEU A 168 -9.23 4.97 -22.53
CA LEU A 168 -9.42 4.59 -21.13
C LEU A 168 -10.91 4.60 -20.78
N ASP A 169 -11.39 3.52 -20.18
CA ASP A 169 -12.77 3.42 -19.69
C ASP A 169 -12.96 4.25 -18.42
N HIS A 170 -11.95 4.28 -17.54
CA HIS A 170 -11.98 5.03 -16.28
C HIS A 170 -10.63 5.65 -15.97
N VAL A 171 -10.67 6.82 -15.33
CA VAL A 171 -9.46 7.54 -14.89
C VAL A 171 -9.62 7.99 -13.45
N TYR A 172 -8.67 7.60 -12.60
CA TYR A 172 -8.68 7.89 -11.16
C TYR A 172 -7.53 8.81 -10.76
N PHE A 173 -7.79 9.66 -9.77
CA PHE A 173 -6.78 10.42 -9.06
C PHE A 173 -6.89 10.09 -7.58
N GLN A 174 -5.79 9.65 -6.98
CA GLN A 174 -5.72 9.38 -5.54
C GLN A 174 -4.84 10.44 -4.89
N ASP A 175 -5.42 11.17 -3.94
CA ASP A 175 -4.73 12.24 -3.21
C ASP A 175 -5.00 12.11 -1.71
N PRO A 176 -4.11 11.41 -0.97
CA PRO A 176 -4.34 11.13 0.43
C PRO A 176 -4.53 12.37 1.33
N ASP A 177 -3.99 13.53 0.95
CA ASP A 177 -4.14 14.76 1.74
C ASP A 177 -5.51 15.45 1.51
N ALA A 178 -6.20 15.12 0.41
CA ALA A 178 -7.55 15.63 0.09
C ALA A 178 -8.66 14.61 0.41
N ASP A 179 -8.31 13.32 0.45
CA ASP A 179 -9.22 12.20 0.69
C ASP A 179 -9.37 11.84 2.20
N GLY A 180 -8.72 12.56 3.11
CA GLY A 180 -8.75 12.36 4.57
C GLY A 180 -9.30 13.57 5.33
#